data_AF-A0A7Y4ZE67-F1
#
_entry.id   AF-A0A7Y4ZE67-F1
#
_cell.length_a   1.000
_cell.length_b   1.000
_cell.length_c   1.000
_cell.angle_alpha   90.00
_cell.angle_beta   90.00
_cell.angle_gamma   90.00
#
_symmetry.space_group_name_H-M   'P 1'
#
loop_
_entity.id
_entity.type
_entity.pdbx_description
1 polymer ?
#
loop_
_entity_poly.entity_id
_entity_poly.type
_entity_poly.pdbx_seq_one_letter_code
_entity_poly.pdbx_strand_id
1 'polypeptide(L)' 'IKRFPYGVLYGLDTDKIIVIAVAHLHRKPDYWIARIKPTQSQ' A
#
# COMPACT_ATOMS: atom_id res chain seq x y z
N ILE A 1 -3.96 19.58 9.76
CA ILE A 1 -3.14 18.41 9.33
C ILE A 1 -3.96 17.60 8.31
N LYS A 2 -3.57 17.60 7.03
CA LYS A 2 -4.15 16.66 6.04
C LYS A 2 -3.57 15.28 6.34
N ARG A 3 -4.27 14.48 7.16
CA ARG A 3 -3.89 13.09 7.38
C ARG A 3 -4.09 12.37 6.05
N PHE A 4 -2.99 12.02 5.37
CA PHE A 4 -3.08 11.15 4.22
C PHE A 4 -3.68 9.81 4.70
N PRO A 5 -4.74 9.32 4.04
CA PRO A 5 -5.62 8.28 4.56
C PRO A 5 -5.01 6.90 4.28
N TYR A 6 -3.84 6.62 4.83
CA TYR A 6 -3.24 5.29 4.72
C TYR A 6 -3.64 4.43 5.92
N GLY A 7 -4.08 3.20 5.63
CA GLY A 7 -4.25 2.15 6.63
C GLY A 7 -3.03 1.23 6.63
N VAL A 8 -2.59 0.80 7.80
CA VAL A 8 -1.49 -0.16 7.96
C VAL A 8 -2.00 -1.33 8.78
N LEU A 9 -1.89 -2.54 8.23
CA LEU A 9 -2.12 -3.77 8.97
C LEU A 9 -0.78 -4.24 9.50
N TYR A 10 -0.65 -4.32 10.82
CA TYR A 10 0.59 -4.76 11.46
C TYR A 10 0.32 -5.68 12.65
N GLY A 11 1.28 -6.54 12.94
CA GLY A 11 1.35 -7.34 14.15
C GLY A 11 2.43 -6.80 15.10
N LEU A 12 2.27 -7.09 16.38
CA LEU A 12 3.29 -6.85 17.39
C LEU A 12 4.05 -8.16 17.64
N ASP A 13 5.37 -8.06 17.70
CA ASP A 13 6.26 -9.08 18.25
C ASP A 13 7.08 -8.44 19.39
N THR A 14 7.80 -9.25 20.14
CA THR A 14 8.48 -8.85 21.40
C THR A 14 9.43 -7.66 21.20
N ASP A 15 10.11 -7.58 20.06
CA ASP A 15 11.13 -6.58 19.75
C ASP A 15 10.85 -5.78 18.47
N LYS A 16 9.76 -6.06 17.76
CA LYS A 16 9.49 -5.47 16.44
C LYS A 16 8.01 -5.35 16.12
N ILE A 17 7.73 -4.44 15.20
CA ILE A 17 6.43 -4.28 14.56
C ILE A 17 6.53 -4.90 13.17
N ILE A 18 5.64 -5.84 12.88
CA ILE A 18 5.62 -6.54 11.59
C ILE A 18 4.52 -5.91 10.74
N VAL A 19 4.89 -5.14 9.72
CA VAL A 19 3.94 -4.56 8.78
C VAL A 19 3.57 -5.61 7.73
N ILE A 20 2.29 -5.98 7.69
CA ILE A 20 1.75 -7.02 6.81
C ILE A 20 1.25 -6.40 5.51
N ALA A 21 0.57 -5.25 5.60
CA ALA A 21 0.02 -4.57 4.44
C ALA A 21 -0.12 -3.06 4.66
N VAL A 22 -0.13 -2.31 3.56
CA VAL A 22 -0.41 -0.87 3.52
C VAL A 22 -1.47 -0.61 2.45
N ALA A 23 -2.51 0.17 2.79
CA ALA A 23 -3.61 0.48 1.90
C ALA A 23 -3.88 1.99 1.82
N HIS A 24 -4.20 2.50 0.64
CA HIS A 24 -4.64 3.89 0.45
C HIS A 24 -6.18 3.94 0.55
N LEU A 25 -6.72 4.38 1.68
CA LEU A 25 -8.13 4.23 2.04
C LEU A 25 -9.11 5.05 1.15
N HIS A 26 -8.64 6.03 0.39
CA HIS A 26 -9.47 6.77 -0.58
C HIS A 26 -9.39 6.21 -2.02
N ARG A 27 -8.63 5.14 -2.26
CA ARG A 27 -8.52 4.55 -3.60
C ARG A 27 -9.01 3.12 -3.55
N LYS A 28 -9.72 2.71 -4.61
CA LYS A 28 -10.14 1.31 -4.75
C LYS A 28 -8.89 0.42 -4.88
N PRO A 29 -8.95 -0.85 -4.42
CA PRO A 29 -7.93 -1.84 -4.76
C PRO A 29 -7.59 -1.80 -6.24
N ASP A 30 -6.33 -2.08 -6.57
CA ASP A 30 -5.84 -2.25 -7.95
C ASP A 30 -5.90 -1.01 -8.86
N TYR A 31 -6.32 0.17 -8.36
CA TYR A 31 -6.33 1.42 -9.16
C TYR A 31 -4.97 1.74 -9.81
N TRP A 32 -3.88 1.25 -9.22
CA TRP A 32 -2.51 1.50 -9.64
C TRP A 32 -2.06 0.60 -10.80
N ILE A 33 -2.77 -0.51 -11.08
CA ILE A 33 -2.47 -1.41 -12.19
C ILE A 33 -2.49 -0.63 -13.51
N ALA A 34 -3.46 0.27 -13.68
CA ALA A 34 -3.58 1.14 -14.85
C ALA A 34 -2.39 2.11 -15.04
N ARG A 35 -1.53 2.28 -14.03
CA ARG A 35 -0.32 3.12 -14.11
C ARG A 35 0.92 2.34 -14.52
N ILE A 36 0.87 1.02 -14.49
CA ILE A 36 1.99 0.18 -14.94
C ILE A 36 2.01 0.28 -16.47
N LYS A 37 3.01 0.96 -17.03
CA LYS A 37 3.22 0.93 -18.48
C LYS A 37 3.63 -0.50 -18.84
N PRO A 38 3.06 -1.11 -19.89
CA PRO A 38 3.58 -2.38 -20.36
C PRO A 38 5.06 -2.18 -20.71
N THR A 39 5.92 -3.01 -20.14
CA THR A 39 7.33 -3.10 -20.53
C THR A 39 7.35 -3.34 -22.03
N GLN A 40 7.84 -2.36 -22.79
CA GLN A 40 8.10 -2.56 -24.20
C GLN A 40 9.20 -3.61 -24.29
N SER A 41 8.84 -4.83 -24.69
CA SER A 41 9.80 -5.82 -25.16
C SER A 41 10.42 -5.24 -26.43
N GLN A 42 11.66 -4.82 -26.34
CA GLN A 42 12.52 -4.48 -27.47
C GLN A 42 13.50 -5.63 -27.69
#